data_AF-A0A8J2KFT9-F1
#
_entry.id   AF-A0A8J2KFT9-F1
#
_cell.length_a   1.000
_cell.length_b   1.000
_cell.length_c   1.000
_cell.angle_alpha   90.00
_cell.angle_beta   90.00
_cell.angle_gamma   90.00
#
_symmetry.space_group_name_H-M   'P 1'
#
loop_
_entity.id
_entity.type
_entity.pdbx_description
1 polymer ?
#
loop_
_entity_poly.entity_id
_entity_poly.type
_entity_poly.pdbx_seq_one_letter_code
_entity_poly.pdbx_strand_id
1 'polypeptide(L)'
;MLRKHIQWRELVQYDQISSWDLPDDLHGLLPQGFIGYDDNNFPILLALVGRWNAKKIVQGTSREDAVKPHWKSYDSMKKRMKGKFTKEGVPVTQMSAIVDLSELSLLQGTLQVFRALSDFARGFEANFPELLKTCVVINSPWFLPMFFKFIKPFLSPKTTDKIQFYGYNRDEWVEALRKIFPESSLPTIYGGTNDNYKIS
;
A
#
# COMPACT_ATOMS: atom_id res chain seq x y z
N MET A 1 -5.21 -21.46 -8.35
CA MET A 1 -4.58 -20.26 -7.75
C MET A 1 -3.06 -20.41 -7.66
N LEU A 2 -2.52 -21.45 -7.01
CA LEU A 2 -1.07 -21.62 -6.84
C LEU A 2 -0.25 -21.70 -8.15
N ARG A 3 -0.67 -22.48 -9.16
CA ARG A 3 0.05 -22.58 -10.44
C ARG A 3 0.18 -21.23 -11.17
N LYS A 4 -0.89 -20.43 -11.16
CA LYS A 4 -0.90 -19.08 -11.75
C LYS A 4 0.02 -18.13 -10.97
N HIS A 5 0.07 -18.27 -9.65
CA HIS A 5 1.01 -17.50 -8.82
C HIS A 5 2.46 -17.83 -9.17
N ILE A 6 2.81 -19.11 -9.31
CA ILE A 6 4.18 -19.53 -9.69
C ILE A 6 4.58 -18.93 -11.04
N GLN A 7 3.71 -19.04 -12.05
CA GLN A 7 3.94 -18.41 -13.36
C GLN A 7 4.11 -16.90 -13.26
N TRP A 8 3.28 -16.23 -12.45
CA TRP A 8 3.42 -14.79 -12.24
C TRP A 8 4.75 -14.43 -11.59
N ARG A 9 5.23 -15.20 -10.60
CA ARG A 9 6.53 -14.98 -9.95
C ARG A 9 7.68 -15.04 -10.95
N GLU A 10 7.66 -16.01 -11.85
CA GLU A 10 8.65 -16.16 -12.91
C GLU A 10 8.60 -14.96 -13.86
N LEU A 11 7.39 -14.58 -14.33
CA LEU A 11 7.19 -13.47 -15.27
C LEU A 11 7.67 -12.13 -14.73
N VAL A 12 7.41 -11.82 -13.45
CA VAL A 12 7.80 -10.54 -12.85
C VAL A 12 9.14 -10.59 -12.12
N GLN A 13 9.84 -11.73 -12.18
CA GLN A 13 11.09 -11.98 -11.44
C GLN A 13 10.93 -11.68 -9.94
N TYR A 14 9.80 -12.09 -9.35
CA TYR A 14 9.41 -11.70 -7.99
C TYR A 14 10.45 -12.13 -6.95
N ASP A 15 11.10 -13.29 -7.13
CA ASP A 15 12.15 -13.78 -6.23
C ASP A 15 13.38 -12.86 -6.18
N GLN A 16 13.63 -12.08 -7.25
CA GLN A 16 14.71 -11.10 -7.32
C GLN A 16 14.21 -9.65 -7.11
N ILE A 17 12.92 -9.43 -6.82
CA ILE A 17 12.32 -8.07 -6.79
C ILE A 17 12.98 -7.12 -5.78
N SER A 18 13.57 -7.66 -4.71
CA SER A 18 14.32 -6.87 -3.74
C SER A 18 15.58 -6.23 -4.33
N SER A 19 16.20 -6.88 -5.31
CA SER A 19 17.38 -6.40 -6.02
C SER A 19 17.03 -5.64 -7.30
N TRP A 20 15.74 -5.60 -7.67
CA TRP A 20 15.30 -4.77 -8.78
C TRP A 20 15.33 -3.31 -8.35
N ASP A 21 16.08 -2.48 -9.06
CA ASP A 21 16.13 -1.05 -8.82
C ASP A 21 15.24 -0.31 -9.79
N LEU A 22 14.52 0.66 -9.24
CA LEU A 22 13.75 1.59 -10.03
C LEU A 22 14.74 2.50 -10.76
N PRO A 23 14.51 2.86 -12.03
CA PRO A 23 15.36 3.83 -12.71
C PRO A 23 15.52 5.12 -11.88
N ASP A 24 16.71 5.70 -11.86
CA ASP A 24 17.06 6.83 -10.98
C ASP A 24 16.11 8.03 -11.16
N ASP A 25 15.63 8.27 -12.38
CA ASP A 25 14.71 9.35 -12.71
C ASP A 25 13.27 9.13 -12.16
N LEU A 26 13.00 7.92 -11.66
CA LEU A 26 11.72 7.49 -11.11
C LEU A 26 11.75 7.31 -9.58
N HIS A 27 12.91 7.45 -8.94
CA HIS A 27 13.03 7.47 -7.48
C HIS A 27 12.20 8.60 -6.85
N GLY A 28 11.60 8.30 -5.69
CA GLY A 28 10.76 9.25 -4.94
C GLY A 28 9.41 9.59 -5.59
N LEU A 29 9.05 9.00 -6.74
CA LEU A 29 7.76 9.27 -7.39
C LEU A 29 6.59 8.47 -6.79
N LEU A 30 6.87 7.47 -5.96
CA LEU A 30 5.86 6.65 -5.28
C LEU A 30 6.17 6.57 -3.78
N PRO A 31 6.13 7.70 -3.05
CA PRO A 31 6.42 7.72 -1.63
C PRO A 31 5.55 6.73 -0.87
N GLN A 32 6.16 5.63 -0.45
CA GLN A 32 5.59 4.63 0.45
C GLN A 32 6.69 3.98 1.31
N GLY A 33 6.36 3.42 2.47
CA GLY A 33 7.37 2.84 3.33
C GLY A 33 6.85 2.19 4.60
N PHE A 34 7.73 1.42 5.23
CA PHE A 34 7.51 0.84 6.54
C PHE A 34 7.64 1.91 7.63
N ILE A 35 6.64 2.02 8.50
CA ILE A 35 6.66 3.01 9.59
C ILE A 35 6.71 2.41 10.99
N GLY A 36 6.47 1.11 11.13
CA GLY A 36 6.44 0.46 12.45
C GLY A 36 5.59 -0.80 12.45
N TYR A 37 5.35 -1.31 13.65
CA TYR A 37 4.51 -2.48 13.88
C TYR A 37 3.28 -2.08 14.69
N ASP A 38 2.16 -2.78 14.50
CA ASP A 38 1.08 -2.70 15.47
C ASP A 38 1.38 -3.51 16.74
N ASP A 39 0.46 -3.48 17.70
CA ASP A 39 0.58 -4.19 18.98
C ASP A 39 0.74 -5.71 18.87
N ASN A 40 0.44 -6.28 17.70
CA ASN A 40 0.54 -7.71 17.41
C ASN A 40 1.61 -8.02 16.37
N ASN A 41 2.62 -7.16 16.25
CA ASN A 41 3.77 -7.33 15.36
C ASN A 41 3.43 -7.31 13.85
N PHE A 42 2.23 -6.92 13.44
CA PHE A 42 1.91 -6.75 12.03
C PHE A 42 2.57 -5.46 11.52
N PRO A 43 3.38 -5.51 10.44
CA PRO A 43 4.02 -4.31 9.91
C PRO A 43 3.00 -3.36 9.29
N ILE A 44 3.30 -2.06 9.41
CA ILE A 44 2.47 -0.97 8.91
C ILE A 44 3.15 -0.34 7.69
N LEU A 45 2.48 -0.37 6.56
CA LEU A 45 2.86 0.35 5.34
C LEU A 45 2.15 1.71 5.32
N LEU A 46 2.91 2.80 5.23
CA LEU A 46 2.39 4.13 4.90
C LEU A 46 2.57 4.38 3.41
N ALA A 47 1.51 4.79 2.71
CA ALA A 47 1.54 5.15 1.31
C ALA A 47 0.99 6.58 1.12
N LEU A 48 1.85 7.51 0.67
CA LEU A 48 1.47 8.90 0.42
C LEU A 48 0.95 9.05 -1.01
N VAL A 49 -0.18 8.39 -1.30
CA VAL A 49 -0.75 8.29 -2.66
C VAL A 49 -1.03 9.65 -3.27
N GLY A 50 -1.44 10.64 -2.46
CA GLY A 50 -1.62 12.01 -2.96
C GLY A 50 -0.35 12.58 -3.61
N ARG A 51 0.83 12.21 -3.10
CA ARG A 51 2.14 12.66 -3.58
C ARG A 51 2.72 11.81 -4.71
N TRP A 52 2.01 10.79 -5.16
CA TRP A 52 2.50 9.93 -6.23
C TRP A 52 2.51 10.66 -7.57
N ASN A 53 3.63 10.60 -8.27
CA ASN A 53 3.68 10.97 -9.68
C ASN A 53 3.42 9.75 -10.58
N ALA A 54 2.23 9.18 -10.44
CA ALA A 54 1.81 7.99 -11.17
C ALA A 54 1.88 8.18 -12.70
N LYS A 55 1.63 9.41 -13.18
CA LYS A 55 1.73 9.75 -14.60
C LYS A 55 3.17 9.57 -15.12
N LYS A 56 4.16 10.11 -14.41
CA LYS A 56 5.58 9.96 -14.81
C LYS A 56 6.03 8.50 -14.76
N ILE A 57 5.55 7.72 -13.78
CA ILE A 57 5.82 6.27 -13.71
C ILE A 57 5.27 5.56 -14.96
N VAL A 58 3.96 5.68 -15.25
CA VAL A 58 3.36 4.95 -16.39
C VAL A 58 3.87 5.43 -17.76
N GLN A 59 4.47 6.62 -17.84
CA GLN A 59 5.11 7.14 -19.05
C GLN A 59 6.59 6.74 -19.16
N GLY A 60 7.27 6.57 -18.03
CA GLY A 60 8.69 6.24 -17.96
C GLY A 60 9.00 4.74 -17.89
N THR A 61 8.00 3.89 -17.66
CA THR A 61 8.19 2.44 -17.56
C THR A 61 7.25 1.66 -18.48
N SER A 62 7.57 0.37 -18.68
CA SER A 62 6.58 -0.58 -19.20
C SER A 62 5.38 -0.68 -18.24
N ARG A 63 4.26 -1.20 -18.74
CA ARG A 63 3.06 -1.44 -17.94
C ARG A 63 3.33 -2.43 -16.80
N GLU A 64 4.16 -3.43 -17.07
CA GLU A 64 4.59 -4.47 -16.13
C GLU A 64 5.48 -3.88 -15.04
N ASP A 65 6.39 -2.97 -15.40
CA ASP A 65 7.32 -2.33 -14.45
C ASP A 65 6.63 -1.27 -13.58
N ALA A 66 5.56 -0.63 -14.07
CA ALA A 66 4.84 0.41 -13.33
C ALA A 66 4.32 -0.05 -11.96
N VAL A 67 4.07 -1.36 -11.79
CA VAL A 67 3.57 -1.95 -10.54
C VAL A 67 4.67 -2.58 -9.67
N LYS A 68 5.88 -2.77 -10.20
CA LYS A 68 7.01 -3.39 -9.48
C LYS A 68 7.37 -2.68 -8.16
N PRO A 69 7.30 -1.34 -8.03
CA PRO A 69 7.54 -0.67 -6.75
C PRO A 69 6.63 -1.16 -5.62
N HIS A 70 5.38 -1.49 -5.92
CA HIS A 70 4.46 -2.07 -4.93
C HIS A 70 4.85 -3.51 -4.57
N TRP A 71 5.25 -4.32 -5.54
CA TRP A 71 5.73 -5.68 -5.29
C TRP A 71 7.01 -5.71 -4.45
N LYS A 72 7.95 -4.79 -4.70
CA LYS A 72 9.15 -4.61 -3.88
C LYS A 72 8.78 -4.22 -2.44
N SER A 73 7.82 -3.32 -2.27
CA SER A 73 7.31 -2.94 -0.94
C SER A 73 6.67 -4.12 -0.21
N TYR A 74 5.86 -4.93 -0.88
CA TYR A 74 5.23 -6.12 -0.28
C TYR A 74 6.24 -7.23 0.04
N ASP A 75 7.27 -7.41 -0.79
CA ASP A 75 8.38 -8.31 -0.44
C ASP A 75 9.10 -7.84 0.82
N SER A 76 9.38 -6.54 0.95
CA SER A 76 9.94 -5.95 2.17
C SER A 76 9.04 -6.19 3.39
N MET A 77 7.72 -6.01 3.27
CA MET A 77 6.78 -6.30 4.36
C MET A 77 6.78 -7.78 4.74
N LYS A 78 6.73 -8.70 3.77
CA LYS A 78 6.77 -10.15 4.03
C LYS A 78 8.06 -10.55 4.75
N LYS A 79 9.20 -9.99 4.36
CA LYS A 79 10.48 -10.22 5.06
C LYS A 79 10.45 -9.75 6.51
N ARG A 80 9.78 -8.63 6.79
CA ARG A 80 9.59 -8.09 8.15
C ARG A 80 8.67 -8.93 9.02
N MET A 81 7.79 -9.76 8.44
CA MET A 81 6.92 -10.68 9.15
C MET A 81 7.62 -11.99 9.53
N LYS A 82 8.69 -12.37 8.82
CA LYS A 82 9.36 -13.67 8.99
C LYS A 82 9.86 -13.85 10.43
N GLY A 83 9.42 -14.92 11.07
CA GLY A 83 9.79 -15.27 12.44
C GLY A 83 9.10 -14.44 13.53
N LYS A 84 8.14 -13.59 13.18
CA LYS A 84 7.31 -12.85 14.15
C LYS A 84 6.02 -13.60 14.46
N PHE A 85 5.59 -13.44 15.70
CA PHE A 85 4.35 -13.99 16.22
C PHE A 85 3.57 -12.88 16.93
N THR A 86 2.23 -12.99 16.94
CA THR A 86 1.37 -12.12 17.74
C THR A 86 1.55 -12.42 19.23
N LYS A 87 0.93 -11.61 20.10
CA LYS A 87 0.95 -11.84 21.55
C LYS A 87 0.35 -13.21 21.94
N GLU A 88 -0.56 -13.71 21.13
CA GLU A 88 -1.23 -15.01 21.29
C GLU A 88 -0.43 -16.18 20.67
N GLY A 89 0.78 -15.93 20.15
CA GLY A 89 1.65 -16.97 19.59
C GLY A 89 1.26 -17.41 18.17
N VAL A 90 0.45 -16.64 17.45
CA VAL A 90 0.08 -16.93 16.06
C VAL A 90 1.11 -16.31 15.10
N PRO A 91 1.55 -17.01 14.03
CA PRO A 91 2.46 -16.42 13.05
C PRO A 91 1.90 -15.14 12.43
N VAL A 92 2.74 -14.10 12.35
CA VAL A 92 2.39 -12.86 11.63
C VAL A 92 2.48 -13.14 10.13
N THR A 93 1.35 -13.01 9.42
CA THR A 93 1.25 -13.27 7.97
C THR A 93 0.62 -12.11 7.19
N GLN A 94 0.22 -11.05 7.88
CA GLN A 94 -0.53 -9.93 7.32
C GLN A 94 0.16 -8.59 7.58
N MET A 95 -0.24 -7.55 6.87
CA MET A 95 0.19 -6.17 7.08
C MET A 95 -1.01 -5.24 7.16
N SER A 96 -0.83 -4.12 7.85
CA SER A 96 -1.78 -3.01 7.82
C SER A 96 -1.26 -1.92 6.89
N ALA A 97 -2.18 -1.14 6.33
CA ALA A 97 -1.84 -0.02 5.45
C ALA A 97 -2.50 1.28 5.93
N ILE A 98 -1.76 2.38 5.83
CA ILE A 98 -2.27 3.74 5.95
C ILE A 98 -2.07 4.40 4.59
N VAL A 99 -3.15 4.91 3.99
CA VAL A 99 -3.13 5.55 2.67
C VAL A 99 -3.54 7.00 2.82
N ASP A 100 -2.60 7.91 2.55
CA ASP A 100 -2.82 9.34 2.64
C ASP A 100 -3.12 9.95 1.26
N LEU A 101 -4.30 10.57 1.14
CA LEU A 101 -4.80 11.19 -0.08
C LEU A 101 -4.78 12.73 -0.06
N SER A 102 -4.13 13.36 0.93
CA SER A 102 -4.14 14.82 1.16
C SER A 102 -3.78 15.68 -0.06
N GLU A 103 -2.96 15.16 -0.97
CA GLU A 103 -2.49 15.86 -2.18
C GLU A 103 -3.03 15.25 -3.47
N LEU A 104 -3.99 14.32 -3.38
CA LEU A 104 -4.57 13.69 -4.55
C LEU A 104 -5.36 14.73 -5.36
N SER A 105 -5.07 14.80 -6.65
CA SER A 105 -5.74 15.64 -7.63
C SER A 105 -6.46 14.81 -8.68
N LEU A 106 -7.62 15.29 -9.14
CA LEU A 106 -8.33 14.72 -10.30
C LEU A 106 -7.42 14.59 -11.54
N LEU A 107 -6.45 15.51 -11.70
CA LEU A 107 -5.52 15.52 -12.84
C LEU A 107 -4.57 14.31 -12.87
N GLN A 108 -4.37 13.62 -11.74
CA GLN A 108 -3.61 12.36 -11.71
C GLN A 108 -4.40 11.20 -12.35
N GLY A 109 -5.73 11.32 -12.48
CA GLY A 109 -6.65 10.31 -13.01
C GLY A 109 -6.65 10.21 -14.54
N THR A 110 -5.52 9.88 -15.15
CA THR A 110 -5.46 9.57 -16.59
C THR A 110 -5.87 8.12 -16.87
N LEU A 111 -6.27 7.80 -18.10
CA LEU A 111 -6.60 6.43 -18.50
C LEU A 111 -5.43 5.44 -18.27
N GLN A 112 -4.20 5.88 -18.49
CA GLN A 112 -3.00 5.05 -18.25
C GLN A 112 -2.83 4.76 -16.75
N VAL A 113 -3.04 5.77 -15.89
CA VAL A 113 -3.00 5.60 -14.43
C VAL A 113 -4.11 4.68 -13.96
N PHE A 114 -5.34 4.84 -14.46
CA PHE A 114 -6.45 3.92 -14.11
C PHE A 114 -6.15 2.48 -14.52
N ARG A 115 -5.55 2.25 -15.69
CA ARG A 115 -5.13 0.92 -16.12
C ARG A 115 -4.07 0.33 -15.17
N ALA A 116 -3.04 1.10 -14.84
CA ALA A 116 -2.01 0.66 -13.90
C ALA A 116 -2.59 0.35 -12.51
N LEU A 117 -3.52 1.16 -12.00
CA LEU A 117 -4.21 0.91 -10.74
C LEU A 117 -5.06 -0.37 -10.78
N SER A 118 -5.76 -0.62 -11.89
CA SER A 118 -6.52 -1.85 -12.10
C SER A 118 -5.59 -3.08 -12.19
N ASP A 119 -4.42 -2.95 -12.80
CA ASP A 119 -3.43 -4.02 -12.90
C ASP A 119 -2.78 -4.34 -11.56
N PHE A 120 -2.48 -3.30 -10.78
CA PHE A 120 -2.06 -3.43 -9.40
C PHE A 120 -3.13 -4.15 -8.57
N ALA A 121 -4.39 -3.71 -8.61
CA ALA A 121 -5.47 -4.33 -7.84
C ALA A 121 -5.66 -5.82 -8.21
N ARG A 122 -5.64 -6.13 -9.50
CA ARG A 122 -5.73 -7.52 -10.00
C ARG A 122 -4.53 -8.36 -9.57
N GLY A 123 -3.33 -7.80 -9.68
CA GLY A 123 -2.09 -8.46 -9.27
C GLY A 123 -2.04 -8.72 -7.76
N PHE A 124 -2.52 -7.77 -6.97
CA PHE A 124 -2.59 -7.87 -5.51
C PHE A 124 -3.50 -9.03 -5.10
N GLU A 125 -4.74 -9.04 -5.58
CA GLU A 125 -5.73 -10.08 -5.23
C GLU A 125 -5.32 -11.47 -5.72
N ALA A 126 -4.70 -11.56 -6.90
CA ALA A 126 -4.27 -12.84 -7.45
C ALA A 126 -3.04 -13.45 -6.75
N ASN A 127 -2.13 -12.62 -6.23
CA ASN A 127 -0.79 -13.06 -5.79
C ASN A 127 -0.47 -12.81 -4.31
N PHE A 128 -1.31 -12.06 -3.61
CA PHE A 128 -1.12 -11.70 -2.20
C PHE A 128 -2.39 -11.98 -1.39
N PRO A 129 -2.94 -13.21 -1.46
CA PRO A 129 -4.18 -13.55 -0.77
C PRO A 129 -4.04 -13.34 0.73
N GLU A 130 -5.06 -12.73 1.34
CA GLU A 130 -5.14 -12.45 2.78
C GLU A 130 -3.95 -11.66 3.37
N LEU A 131 -3.13 -10.99 2.54
CA LEU A 131 -2.00 -10.18 3.03
C LEU A 131 -2.46 -8.93 3.79
N LEU A 132 -3.58 -8.32 3.40
CA LEU A 132 -4.11 -7.15 4.07
C LEU A 132 -4.84 -7.55 5.36
N LYS A 133 -4.43 -6.98 6.48
CA LYS A 133 -5.15 -7.02 7.76
C LYS A 133 -6.22 -5.93 7.83
N THR A 134 -5.80 -4.67 7.63
CA THR A 134 -6.68 -3.50 7.56
C THR A 134 -6.02 -2.40 6.75
N CYS A 135 -6.82 -1.54 6.11
CA CYS A 135 -6.38 -0.36 5.37
C CYS A 135 -7.15 0.86 5.86
N VAL A 136 -6.45 1.89 6.32
CA VAL A 136 -7.05 3.16 6.72
C VAL A 136 -6.70 4.21 5.67
N VAL A 137 -7.70 4.67 4.94
CA VAL A 137 -7.57 5.72 3.91
C VAL A 137 -7.99 7.05 4.53
N ILE A 138 -7.07 7.99 4.59
CA ILE A 138 -7.25 9.30 5.23
C ILE A 138 -7.18 10.42 4.20
N ASN A 139 -7.72 11.59 4.56
CA ASN A 139 -7.80 12.75 3.68
C ASN A 139 -8.51 12.43 2.35
N SER A 140 -9.54 11.58 2.41
CA SER A 140 -10.29 11.11 1.24
C SER A 140 -11.01 12.28 0.57
N PRO A 141 -10.70 12.60 -0.70
CA PRO A 141 -11.40 13.67 -1.41
C PRO A 141 -12.82 13.24 -1.80
N TRP A 142 -13.70 14.23 -2.01
CA TRP A 142 -15.09 14.00 -2.42
C TRP A 142 -15.22 13.19 -3.73
N PHE A 143 -14.21 13.24 -4.60
CA PHE A 143 -14.18 12.53 -5.88
C PHE A 143 -13.56 11.12 -5.79
N LEU A 144 -13.05 10.70 -4.63
CA LEU A 144 -12.47 9.36 -4.44
C LEU A 144 -13.38 8.21 -4.92
N PRO A 145 -14.71 8.25 -4.73
CA PRO A 145 -15.60 7.20 -5.24
C PRO A 145 -15.45 6.96 -6.75
N MET A 146 -15.10 8.00 -7.53
CA MET A 146 -14.83 7.87 -8.97
C MET A 146 -13.60 6.99 -9.22
N PHE A 147 -12.49 7.24 -8.52
CA PHE A 147 -11.27 6.42 -8.62
C PHE A 147 -11.53 5.01 -8.11
N PHE A 148 -12.23 4.89 -6.97
CA PHE A 148 -12.52 3.61 -6.35
C PHE A 148 -13.36 2.70 -7.26
N LYS A 149 -14.28 3.28 -8.04
CA LYS A 149 -15.09 2.55 -9.04
C LYS A 149 -14.25 1.82 -10.09
N PHE A 150 -13.06 2.32 -10.45
CA PHE A 150 -12.17 1.67 -11.42
C PHE A 150 -11.39 0.49 -10.82
N ILE A 151 -11.08 0.52 -9.53
CA ILE A 151 -10.30 -0.54 -8.87
C ILE A 151 -11.17 -1.60 -8.19
N LYS A 152 -12.35 -1.20 -7.70
CA LYS A 152 -13.28 -2.06 -6.95
C LYS A 152 -13.63 -3.38 -7.66
N PRO A 153 -13.86 -3.44 -8.99
CA PRO A 153 -14.17 -4.69 -9.68
C PRO A 153 -13.06 -5.75 -9.60
N PHE A 154 -11.84 -5.35 -9.27
CA PHE A 154 -10.69 -6.24 -9.14
C PHE A 154 -10.43 -6.66 -7.70
N LEU A 155 -11.09 -6.04 -6.72
CA LEU A 155 -10.95 -6.32 -5.29
C LEU A 155 -12.02 -7.30 -4.82
N SER A 156 -11.65 -8.22 -3.93
CA SER A 156 -12.59 -9.13 -3.30
C SER A 156 -13.39 -8.43 -2.20
N PRO A 157 -14.61 -8.89 -1.86
CA PRO A 157 -15.39 -8.33 -0.75
C PRO A 157 -14.60 -8.30 0.56
N LYS A 158 -13.85 -9.37 0.84
CA LYS A 158 -12.97 -9.47 2.02
C LYS A 158 -11.92 -8.36 2.08
N THR A 159 -11.35 -7.97 0.95
CA THR A 159 -10.40 -6.85 0.89
C THR A 159 -11.12 -5.53 1.06
N THR A 160 -12.25 -5.33 0.39
CA THR A 160 -13.00 -4.06 0.50
C THR A 160 -13.54 -3.82 1.91
N ASP A 161 -13.94 -4.87 2.63
CA ASP A 161 -14.44 -4.79 4.01
C ASP A 161 -13.34 -4.39 5.01
N LYS A 162 -12.07 -4.54 4.63
CA LYS A 162 -10.91 -4.14 5.44
C LYS A 162 -10.52 -2.68 5.23
N ILE A 163 -11.15 -1.96 4.30
CA ILE A 163 -10.82 -0.58 3.96
C ILE A 163 -11.77 0.38 4.67
N GLN A 164 -11.20 1.30 5.46
CA GLN A 164 -11.91 2.37 6.15
C GLN A 164 -11.56 3.70 5.51
N PHE A 165 -12.57 4.50 5.17
CA PHE A 165 -12.38 5.80 4.50
C PHE A 165 -12.72 6.93 5.46
N TYR A 166 -11.80 7.86 5.60
CA TYR A 166 -11.96 9.09 6.35
C TYR A 166 -11.69 10.29 5.45
N GLY A 167 -12.51 11.33 5.59
CA GLY A 167 -12.35 12.59 4.86
C GLY A 167 -11.18 13.44 5.36
N TYR A 168 -11.27 14.76 5.19
CA TYR A 168 -10.23 15.71 5.63
C TYR A 168 -10.27 16.07 7.12
N ASN A 169 -11.26 15.58 7.88
CA ASN A 169 -11.33 15.85 9.31
C ASN A 169 -10.20 15.14 10.04
N ARG A 170 -9.18 15.90 10.44
CA ARG A 170 -7.99 15.38 11.11
C ARG A 170 -8.29 14.64 12.39
N ASP A 171 -9.14 15.20 13.25
CA ASP A 171 -9.37 14.62 14.56
C ASP A 171 -10.04 13.24 14.43
N GLU A 172 -10.96 13.10 13.48
CA GLU A 172 -11.65 11.85 13.18
C GLU A 172 -10.68 10.75 12.71
N TRP A 173 -9.84 11.06 11.72
CA TRP A 173 -8.92 10.04 11.20
C TRP A 173 -7.74 9.78 12.15
N VAL A 174 -7.28 10.76 12.93
CA VAL A 174 -6.26 10.54 13.98
C VAL A 174 -6.81 9.62 15.06
N GLU A 175 -8.04 9.84 15.50
CA GLU A 175 -8.69 8.97 16.48
C GLU A 175 -8.81 7.54 15.95
N ALA A 176 -9.19 7.37 14.68
CA ALA A 176 -9.24 6.07 14.03
C ALA A 176 -7.87 5.38 13.96
N LEU A 177 -6.82 6.11 13.58
CA LEU A 177 -5.46 5.56 13.54
C LEU A 177 -4.98 5.13 14.93
N ARG A 178 -5.20 5.94 15.97
CA ARG A 178 -4.81 5.63 17.36
C ARG A 178 -5.55 4.44 17.95
N LYS A 179 -6.78 4.16 17.50
CA LYS A 179 -7.52 2.95 17.90
C LYS A 179 -6.92 1.67 17.34
N ILE A 180 -6.17 1.76 16.23
CA ILE A 180 -5.68 0.59 15.48
C ILE A 180 -4.17 0.41 15.66
N PHE A 181 -3.42 1.51 15.76
CA PHE A 181 -1.96 1.51 15.75
C PHE A 181 -1.41 2.18 17.01
N PRO A 182 -0.31 1.64 17.58
CA PRO A 182 0.32 2.24 18.74
C PRO A 182 0.95 3.59 18.37
N GLU A 183 0.87 4.55 19.29
CA GLU A 183 1.42 5.90 19.09
C GLU A 183 2.93 5.89 18.79
N SER A 184 3.66 4.90 19.30
CA SER A 184 5.09 4.71 19.05
C SER A 184 5.44 4.22 17.63
N SER A 185 4.45 3.82 16.83
CA SER A 185 4.64 3.44 15.43
C SER A 185 4.15 4.50 14.45
N LEU A 186 3.27 5.39 14.89
CA LEU A 186 2.71 6.45 14.05
C LEU A 186 3.63 7.67 14.05
N PRO A 187 3.86 8.31 12.89
CA PRO A 187 4.45 9.65 12.83
C PRO A 187 3.64 10.70 13.58
N THR A 188 4.29 11.77 14.04
CA THR A 188 3.61 12.83 14.80
C THR A 188 2.52 13.52 13.98
N ILE A 189 2.74 13.69 12.66
CA ILE A 189 1.71 14.22 11.76
C ILE A 189 0.43 13.35 11.74
N TYR A 190 0.57 12.04 11.97
CA TYR A 190 -0.53 11.06 12.04
C TYR A 190 -0.99 10.77 13.48
N GLY A 191 -0.58 11.60 14.45
CA GLY A 191 -1.02 11.51 15.84
C GLY A 191 -0.19 10.56 16.71
N GLY A 192 1.00 10.14 16.29
CA GLY A 192 1.92 9.38 17.13
C GLY A 192 3.15 10.15 17.59
N THR A 193 4.24 9.43 17.77
CA THR A 193 5.52 9.89 18.35
C THR A 193 6.75 9.44 17.55
N ASN A 194 6.56 8.76 16.41
CA ASN A 194 7.65 8.21 15.61
C ASN A 194 7.95 9.02 14.35
N ASP A 195 8.80 10.03 14.48
CA ASP A 195 9.29 10.79 13.32
C ASP A 195 10.54 10.16 12.67
N ASN A 196 11.03 9.04 13.21
CA ASN A 196 12.20 8.30 12.70
C ASN A 196 11.81 7.20 11.71
N TYR A 197 10.98 7.53 10.72
CA TYR A 197 10.55 6.61 9.66
C TYR A 197 11.13 7.03 8.30
N LYS A 198 11.25 6.07 7.38
CA LYS A 198 11.74 6.32 6.03
C LYS A 198 10.71 5.88 5.02
N ILE A 199 10.46 6.77 4.07
CA ILE A 199 9.65 6.52 2.88
C ILE A 199 10.61 6.46 1.69
N SER A 200 10.45 5.46 0.82
CA SER A 200 11.21 5.30 -0.42
C SER A 200 10.65 6.14 -1.56
#